data_AF-A0A0A8USH7-F1
#
_entry.id   AF-A0A0A8USH7-F1
#
_cell.length_a   1.000
_cell.length_b   1.000
_cell.length_c   1.000
_cell.angle_alpha   90.00
_cell.angle_beta   90.00
_cell.angle_gamma   90.00
#
_symmetry.space_group_name_H-M   'P 1'
#
loop_
_entity.id
_entity.type
_entity.pdbx_description
1 polymer ?
#
loop_
_entity_poly.entity_id
_entity_poly.type
_entity_poly.pdbx_seq_one_letter_code
_entity_poly.pdbx_strand_id
1 'polypeptide(L)'
;MDRTTRLRRVGLLCSHFSRNCAYYRAGFDQNKQSKAKDQFWITLQSNFLDISIMEWLKLFGNHNDKHHWKKIIHNSESFKNAMLNHCNVTPEEFEMYHKEMKSYRDQFIAHLDSELTMRIPNLTKILL
;
A
#
# COMPACT_ATOMS: atom_id res chain seq x y z
N MET A 1 -20.37 -2.19 -13.55
CA MET A 1 -19.12 -2.95 -13.79
C MET A 1 -19.37 -4.37 -13.34
N ASP A 2 -19.27 -5.32 -14.26
CA ASP A 2 -19.48 -6.74 -14.01
C ASP A 2 -18.38 -7.32 -13.08
N ARG A 3 -18.65 -8.53 -12.57
CA ARG A 3 -17.76 -9.20 -11.61
C ARG A 3 -16.38 -9.51 -12.21
N THR A 4 -16.31 -9.95 -13.46
CA THR A 4 -15.05 -10.32 -14.14
C THR A 4 -14.15 -9.10 -14.31
N THR A 5 -14.70 -7.99 -14.80
CA THR A 5 -13.95 -6.72 -14.92
C THR A 5 -13.48 -6.23 -13.56
N ARG A 6 -14.30 -6.38 -12.51
CA ARG A 6 -13.93 -6.00 -11.15
C ARG A 6 -12.75 -6.82 -10.63
N LEU A 7 -12.81 -8.15 -10.77
CA LEU A 7 -11.73 -9.05 -10.34
C LEU A 7 -10.43 -8.77 -11.09
N ARG A 8 -10.49 -8.55 -12.41
CA ARG A 8 -9.31 -8.16 -13.20
C ARG A 8 -8.68 -6.88 -12.68
N ARG A 9 -9.48 -5.84 -12.39
CA ARG A 9 -8.96 -4.58 -11.85
C ARG A 9 -8.32 -4.77 -10.49
N VAL A 10 -8.95 -5.52 -9.58
CA VAL A 10 -8.37 -5.85 -8.26
C VAL A 10 -7.05 -6.59 -8.41
N GLY A 11 -6.96 -7.57 -9.30
CA GLY A 11 -5.71 -8.27 -9.60
C GLY A 11 -4.60 -7.31 -10.07
N LEU A 12 -4.93 -6.35 -10.94
CA LEU A 12 -3.99 -5.31 -11.35
C LEU A 12 -3.54 -4.41 -10.19
N LEU A 13 -4.46 -4.02 -9.29
CA LEU A 13 -4.10 -3.25 -8.09
C LEU A 13 -3.09 -4.02 -7.23
N CYS A 14 -3.32 -5.31 -7.00
CA CYS A 14 -2.38 -6.16 -6.28
C CYS A 14 -1.02 -6.24 -6.99
N SER A 15 -1.00 -6.51 -8.29
CA SER A 15 0.26 -6.57 -9.06
C SER A 15 1.02 -5.24 -9.06
N HIS A 16 0.31 -4.11 -9.14
CA HIS A 16 0.90 -2.79 -9.09
C HIS A 16 1.47 -2.48 -7.71
N PHE A 17 0.73 -2.79 -6.64
CA PHE A 17 1.22 -2.69 -5.27
C PHE A 17 2.52 -3.49 -5.09
N SER A 18 2.49 -4.80 -5.40
CA SER A 18 3.65 -5.67 -5.20
C SER A 18 4.87 -5.23 -6.00
N ARG A 19 4.67 -4.87 -7.28
CA ARG A 19 5.76 -4.41 -8.16
C ARG A 19 6.40 -3.12 -7.65
N ASN A 20 5.60 -2.12 -7.30
CA ASN A 20 6.15 -0.84 -6.85
C ASN A 20 6.81 -0.95 -5.48
N CYS A 21 6.25 -1.75 -4.56
CA CYS A 21 6.92 -2.03 -3.30
C CYS A 21 8.28 -2.73 -3.52
N ALA A 22 8.36 -3.68 -4.46
CA ALA A 22 9.61 -4.35 -4.81
C ALA A 22 10.63 -3.36 -5.41
N TYR A 23 10.20 -2.46 -6.29
CA TYR A 23 11.07 -1.43 -6.87
C TYR A 23 11.57 -0.42 -5.83
N TYR A 24 10.69 0.04 -4.94
CA TYR A 24 11.08 0.89 -3.82
C TYR A 24 12.17 0.24 -2.97
N ARG A 25 11.98 -1.04 -2.59
CA ARG A 25 12.97 -1.82 -1.83
C ARG A 25 14.28 -2.02 -2.59
N ALA A 26 14.21 -2.37 -3.87
CA ALA A 26 15.38 -2.62 -4.71
C ALA A 26 16.25 -1.37 -4.89
N GLY A 27 15.66 -0.17 -4.74
CA GLY A 27 16.35 1.11 -4.76
C GLY A 27 17.30 1.36 -3.59
N PHE A 28 17.31 0.52 -2.56
CA PHE A 28 18.24 0.64 -1.43
C PHE A 28 19.34 -0.43 -1.46
N ASP A 29 20.51 -0.09 -0.92
CA ASP A 29 21.59 -1.02 -0.68
C ASP A 29 21.43 -1.75 0.68
N GLN A 30 22.40 -2.61 1.00
CA GLN A 30 22.43 -3.37 2.25
C GLN A 30 22.51 -2.49 3.52
N ASN A 31 22.95 -1.24 3.39
CA ASN A 31 23.04 -0.26 4.47
C ASN A 31 21.80 0.65 4.52
N LYS A 32 20.74 0.34 3.75
CA LYS A 32 19.53 1.17 3.60
C LYS A 32 19.81 2.55 3.01
N GLN A 33 20.92 2.73 2.32
CA GLN A 33 21.20 3.94 1.55
C GLN A 33 20.56 3.83 0.17
N SER A 34 20.01 4.94 -0.33
CA SER A 34 19.49 4.96 -1.69
C SER A 34 20.63 4.75 -2.69
N LYS A 35 20.42 3.87 -3.67
CA LYS A 35 21.32 3.67 -4.80
C LYS A 35 21.19 4.80 -5.83
N ALA A 36 20.10 5.57 -5.78
CA ALA A 36 19.88 6.72 -6.65
C ALA A 36 20.82 7.86 -6.25
N LYS A 37 21.42 8.53 -7.25
CA LYS A 37 22.42 9.58 -7.01
C LYS A 37 21.98 10.98 -7.41
N ASP A 38 21.08 11.09 -8.39
CA ASP A 38 20.52 12.37 -8.82
C ASP A 38 19.05 12.51 -8.42
N GLN A 39 18.56 13.74 -8.47
CA GLN A 39 17.23 14.09 -8.01
C GLN A 39 16.13 13.35 -8.78
N PHE A 40 16.34 13.07 -10.07
CA PHE A 40 15.36 12.35 -10.88
C PHE A 40 15.18 10.92 -10.36
N TRP A 41 16.28 10.18 -10.15
CA TRP A 41 16.19 8.81 -9.65
C TRP A 41 15.70 8.73 -8.21
N ILE A 42 16.06 9.70 -7.36
CA ILE A 42 15.55 9.80 -5.99
C ILE A 42 14.05 10.01 -6.01
N THR A 43 13.56 10.96 -6.81
CA THR A 43 12.12 11.21 -6.97
C THR A 43 11.40 9.99 -7.53
N LEU A 44 11.96 9.32 -8.54
CA LEU A 44 11.37 8.11 -9.10
C LEU A 44 11.28 6.98 -8.06
N GLN A 45 12.34 6.79 -7.27
CA GLN A 45 12.34 5.81 -6.18
C GLN A 45 11.23 6.10 -5.18
N SER A 46 11.09 7.36 -4.72
CA SER A 46 10.01 7.75 -3.81
C SER A 46 8.62 7.56 -4.42
N ASN A 47 8.44 7.84 -5.72
CA ASN A 47 7.16 7.62 -6.40
C ASN A 47 6.70 6.16 -6.37
N PHE A 48 7.62 5.18 -6.33
CA PHE A 48 7.23 3.78 -6.15
C PHE A 48 6.57 3.53 -4.80
N LEU A 49 7.03 4.17 -3.73
CA LEU A 49 6.35 4.12 -2.43
C LEU A 49 4.95 4.73 -2.53
N ASP A 50 4.84 5.92 -3.11
CA ASP A 50 3.55 6.63 -3.22
C ASP A 50 2.51 5.82 -3.99
N ILE A 51 2.91 5.26 -5.15
CA ILE A 51 2.04 4.39 -5.95
C ILE A 51 1.62 3.17 -5.12
N SER A 52 2.56 2.53 -4.41
CA SER A 52 2.23 1.36 -3.58
C SER A 52 1.16 1.69 -2.55
N ILE A 53 1.32 2.80 -1.83
CA ILE A 53 0.36 3.25 -0.80
C ILE A 53 -1.00 3.54 -1.43
N MET A 54 -1.02 4.21 -2.59
CA MET A 54 -2.26 4.52 -3.31
C MET A 54 -2.99 3.25 -3.79
N GLU A 55 -2.27 2.27 -4.33
CA GLU A 55 -2.90 1.01 -4.76
C GLU A 55 -3.42 0.19 -3.57
N TRP A 56 -2.68 0.18 -2.45
CA TRP A 56 -3.11 -0.46 -1.21
C TRP A 56 -4.38 0.20 -0.65
N LEU A 57 -4.45 1.54 -0.62
CA LEU A 57 -5.61 2.27 -0.13
C LEU A 57 -6.85 2.11 -1.01
N LYS A 58 -6.72 1.87 -2.32
CA LYS A 58 -7.88 1.52 -3.16
C LYS A 58 -8.51 0.17 -2.77
N LEU A 59 -7.72 -0.74 -2.21
CA LEU A 59 -8.16 -2.06 -1.77
C LEU A 59 -8.66 -2.04 -0.32
N PHE A 60 -7.94 -1.37 0.58
CA PHE A 60 -8.15 -1.45 2.03
C PHE A 60 -8.53 -0.13 2.71
N GLY A 61 -8.45 1.00 1.99
CA GLY A 61 -8.65 2.35 2.52
C GLY A 61 -10.10 2.65 2.91
N ASN A 62 -10.87 3.27 2.03
CA ASN A 62 -12.25 3.64 2.34
C ASN A 62 -13.22 2.54 1.86
N HIS A 63 -14.15 2.12 2.71
CA HIS A 63 -15.22 1.17 2.35
C HIS A 63 -16.09 1.66 1.17
N ASN A 64 -16.11 2.98 0.92
CA ASN A 64 -16.80 3.57 -0.23
C ASN A 64 -16.03 3.41 -1.55
N ASP A 65 -14.74 3.06 -1.51
CA ASP A 65 -13.93 2.88 -2.72
C ASP A 65 -14.46 1.75 -3.61
N LYS A 66 -14.38 1.95 -4.92
CA LYS A 66 -14.93 1.04 -5.93
C LYS A 66 -14.32 -0.36 -5.87
N HIS A 67 -13.04 -0.45 -5.47
CA HIS A 67 -12.27 -1.70 -5.45
C HIS A 67 -12.03 -2.22 -4.03
N HIS A 68 -12.71 -1.63 -3.03
CA HIS A 68 -12.56 -2.05 -1.65
C HIS A 68 -12.84 -3.54 -1.48
N TRP A 69 -11.96 -4.25 -0.78
CA TRP A 69 -11.93 -5.72 -0.71
C TRP A 69 -13.26 -6.35 -0.28
N LYS A 70 -14.01 -5.71 0.63
CA LYS A 70 -15.37 -6.16 1.06
C LYS A 70 -16.40 -6.20 -0.08
N LYS A 71 -16.19 -5.47 -1.18
CA LYS A 71 -17.05 -5.48 -2.38
C LYS A 71 -16.66 -6.56 -3.40
N ILE A 72 -15.59 -7.30 -3.11
CA ILE A 72 -14.99 -8.31 -3.98
C ILE A 72 -15.23 -9.71 -3.40
N ILE A 73 -14.94 -9.84 -2.10
CA ILE A 73 -15.02 -11.08 -1.35
C ILE A 73 -16.40 -11.23 -0.71
N HIS A 74 -17.06 -12.37 -0.95
CA HIS A 74 -18.41 -12.62 -0.40
C HIS A 74 -18.39 -12.84 1.12
N ASN A 75 -17.52 -13.74 1.61
CA ASN A 75 -17.34 -13.96 3.04
C ASN A 75 -16.16 -13.12 3.55
N SER A 76 -16.41 -11.83 3.75
CA SER A 76 -15.34 -10.87 4.08
C SER A 76 -14.69 -11.15 5.45
N GLU A 77 -15.45 -11.64 6.43
CA GLU A 77 -14.91 -11.88 7.77
C GLU A 77 -13.96 -13.07 7.79
N SER A 78 -14.38 -14.19 7.18
CA SER A 78 -13.50 -15.37 7.02
C SER A 78 -12.23 -15.02 6.24
N PHE A 79 -12.34 -14.21 5.19
CA PHE A 79 -11.18 -13.75 4.44
C PHE A 79 -10.25 -12.86 5.27
N LYS A 80 -10.78 -11.88 6.03
CA LYS A 80 -9.94 -11.02 6.88
C LYS A 80 -9.17 -11.87 7.88
N ASN A 81 -9.84 -12.81 8.55
CA ASN A 81 -9.18 -13.69 9.53
C ASN A 81 -8.11 -14.56 8.87
N ALA A 82 -8.41 -15.18 7.72
CA ALA A 82 -7.44 -15.99 7.00
C ALA A 82 -6.23 -15.16 6.52
N MET A 83 -6.47 -13.96 5.99
CA MET A 83 -5.43 -13.03 5.54
C MET A 83 -4.53 -12.62 6.72
N LEU A 84 -5.11 -12.17 7.82
CA LEU A 84 -4.37 -11.75 9.02
C LEU A 84 -3.52 -12.89 9.59
N ASN A 85 -4.10 -14.09 9.70
CA ASN A 85 -3.37 -15.28 10.14
C ASN A 85 -2.21 -15.62 9.19
N HIS A 86 -2.43 -15.55 7.88
CA HIS A 86 -1.39 -15.80 6.89
C HIS A 86 -0.25 -14.77 6.96
N CYS A 87 -0.58 -13.50 7.24
CA CYS A 87 0.41 -12.44 7.43
C CYS A 87 1.15 -12.54 8.78
N ASN A 88 0.63 -13.34 9.73
CA ASN A 88 1.01 -13.27 11.14
C ASN A 88 0.87 -11.83 11.70
N VAL A 89 -0.29 -11.21 11.44
CA VAL A 89 -0.62 -9.83 11.84
C VAL A 89 -1.90 -9.84 12.66
N THR A 90 -1.92 -9.17 13.81
CA THR A 90 -3.15 -9.05 14.61
C THR A 90 -4.14 -8.05 14.01
N PRO A 91 -5.44 -8.10 14.36
CA PRO A 91 -6.39 -7.08 13.95
C PRO A 91 -5.95 -5.66 14.34
N GLU A 92 -5.38 -5.48 15.53
CA GLU A 92 -4.89 -4.19 16.04
C GLU A 92 -3.70 -3.68 15.24
N GLU A 93 -2.74 -4.55 14.91
CA GLU A 93 -1.61 -4.21 14.04
C GLU A 93 -2.10 -3.81 12.63
N PHE A 94 -3.11 -4.52 12.10
CA PHE A 94 -3.69 -4.18 10.81
C PHE A 94 -4.36 -2.80 10.80
N GLU A 95 -5.14 -2.46 11.84
CA GLU A 95 -5.74 -1.13 11.96
C GLU A 95 -4.67 -0.04 12.15
N MET A 96 -3.57 -0.35 12.85
CA MET A 96 -2.42 0.54 12.95
C MET A 96 -1.78 0.80 11.56
N TYR A 97 -1.53 -0.24 10.77
CA TYR A 97 -1.02 -0.09 9.40
C TYR A 97 -1.96 0.68 8.50
N HIS A 98 -3.27 0.44 8.63
CA HIS A 98 -4.27 1.19 7.89
C HIS A 98 -4.18 2.68 8.20
N LYS A 99 -4.06 3.04 9.48
CA LYS A 99 -3.90 4.43 9.93
C LYS A 99 -2.61 5.05 9.41
N GLU A 100 -1.48 4.33 9.48
CA GLU A 100 -0.19 4.82 8.94
C GLU A 100 -0.27 5.10 7.44
N MET A 101 -0.80 4.15 6.66
CA MET A 101 -0.97 4.28 5.21
C MET A 101 -1.86 5.46 4.86
N LYS A 102 -2.98 5.61 5.56
CA LYS A 102 -3.91 6.72 5.35
C LYS A 102 -3.27 8.05 5.71
N SER A 103 -2.57 8.14 6.85
CA SER A 103 -1.87 9.35 7.28
C SER A 103 -0.83 9.77 6.25
N TYR A 104 -0.06 8.81 5.72
CA TYR A 104 0.93 9.09 4.69
C TYR A 104 0.28 9.68 3.44
N ARG A 105 -0.81 9.06 2.95
CA ARG A 105 -1.54 9.58 1.79
C ARG A 105 -2.02 11.00 2.05
N ASP A 106 -2.74 11.20 3.15
CA ASP A 106 -3.41 12.46 3.43
C ASP A 106 -2.37 13.57 3.57
N GLN A 107 -1.33 13.34 4.37
CA GLN A 107 -0.35 14.38 4.69
C GLN A 107 0.68 14.63 3.59
N PHE A 108 1.13 13.61 2.85
CA PHE A 108 2.29 13.74 1.96
C PHE A 108 2.01 13.51 0.48
N ILE A 109 0.97 12.74 0.12
CA ILE A 109 0.64 12.49 -1.30
C ILE A 109 -0.48 13.42 -1.80
N ALA A 110 -1.56 13.52 -1.05
CA ALA A 110 -2.82 14.10 -1.52
C ALA A 110 -2.99 15.57 -1.15
N HIS A 111 -2.65 15.96 0.09
CA HIS A 111 -2.89 17.31 0.57
C HIS A 111 -1.60 18.13 0.76
N LEU A 112 -0.43 17.48 0.81
CA LEU A 112 0.86 18.12 1.11
C LEU A 112 0.73 19.07 2.32
N ASP A 113 0.22 18.52 3.42
CA ASP A 113 -0.07 19.22 4.66
C ASP A 113 1.22 19.70 5.37
N SER A 114 1.04 20.40 6.50
CA SER A 114 2.07 21.14 7.26
C SER A 114 3.24 20.34 7.85
N GLU A 115 3.31 19.02 7.67
CA GLU A 115 4.35 18.20 8.29
C GLU A 115 5.67 18.29 7.51
N LEU A 116 6.74 18.74 8.19
CA LEU A 116 8.06 18.89 7.59
C LEU A 116 8.83 17.58 7.45
N THR A 117 8.35 16.49 8.07
CA THR A 117 9.05 15.20 8.09
C THR A 117 8.12 14.07 7.68
N MET A 118 8.48 13.39 6.59
CA MET A 118 7.76 12.25 6.06
C MET A 118 7.97 11.00 6.93
N ARG A 119 6.88 10.44 7.46
CA ARG A 119 6.89 9.16 8.19
C ARG A 119 6.44 8.02 7.28
N ILE A 120 7.41 7.26 6.77
CA ILE A 120 7.16 6.17 5.82
C ILE A 120 6.55 4.96 6.54
N PRO A 121 5.37 4.47 6.12
CA PRO A 121 4.76 3.26 6.69
C PRO A 121 5.65 2.03 6.53
N ASN A 122 5.58 1.09 7.47
CA ASN A 122 6.37 -0.14 7.40
C ASN A 122 5.82 -1.10 6.32
N LEU A 123 6.37 -1.01 5.11
CA LEU A 123 5.99 -1.88 3.99
C LEU A 123 6.40 -3.35 4.17
N THR A 124 7.31 -3.67 5.10
CA THR A 124 7.87 -5.03 5.29
C THR A 124 6.82 -6.03 5.75
N LYS A 125 5.89 -5.59 6.60
CA LYS A 125 4.81 -6.43 7.12
C LYS A 125 3.54 -6.40 6.26
N ILE A 126 3.52 -5.59 5.20
CA ILE A 126 2.35 -5.37 4.34
C ILE A 126 2.52 -6.05 2.98
N LEU A 127 3.77 -6.30 2.57
CA LEU A 127 4.06 -7.27 1.51
C LEU A 127 4.01 -8.69 2.08
N LEU A 128 2.82 -9.27 1.93
CA LEU A 128 2.63 -10.69 1.63
C LEU A 128 3.35 -11.07 0.33
#